data_AF-A0A832T5G0-F1
#
_entry.id   AF-A0A832T5G0-F1
#
_cell.length_a   1.000
_cell.length_b   1.000
_cell.length_c   1.000
_cell.angle_alpha   90.00
_cell.angle_beta   90.00
_cell.angle_gamma   90.00
#
_symmetry.space_group_name_H-M   'P 1'
#
loop_
_entity.id
_entity.type
_entity.pdbx_description
1 polymer ?
#
loop_
_entity_poly.entity_id
_entity_poly.type
_entity_poly.pdbx_seq_one_letter_code
_entity_poly.pdbx_strand_id
1 'polypeptide(L)'
;MKVKELLKLINEAEVNVRIAIVTFSMRANESPYTSFEFIQESLKLQDVLNDLTKIKAELKGMDPEADIEVSENLIKWLKELINFKAHLF
;
A
#
# COMPACT_ATOMS: atom_id res chain seq x y z
N MET A 1 8.35 -0.67 18.53
CA MET A 1 7.12 -1.44 18.23
C MET A 1 7.54 -2.81 17.78
N LYS A 2 6.69 -3.84 17.94
CA LYS A 2 7.12 -5.19 17.58
C LYS A 2 7.14 -5.38 16.07
N VAL A 3 8.09 -6.18 15.56
CA VAL A 3 8.17 -6.55 14.14
C VAL A 3 6.84 -7.09 13.63
N LYS A 4 6.15 -7.93 14.42
CA LYS A 4 4.83 -8.47 14.06
C LYS A 4 3.76 -7.39 13.87
N GLU A 5 3.81 -6.31 14.64
CA GLU A 5 2.84 -5.20 14.56
C GLU A 5 3.09 -4.39 13.29
N LEU A 6 4.36 -4.16 12.95
CA LEU A 6 4.72 -3.47 11.71
C LEU A 6 4.32 -4.31 10.49
N LEU A 7 4.61 -5.61 10.51
CA LEU A 7 4.19 -6.55 9.46
C LEU A 7 2.67 -6.56 9.29
N LYS A 8 1.91 -6.45 10.38
CA LYS A 8 0.45 -6.33 10.32
C LYS A 8 0.01 -5.06 9.60
N LEU A 9 0.59 -3.90 9.95
CA LEU A 9 0.29 -2.63 9.27
C LEU A 9 0.63 -2.69 7.77
N ILE A 10 1.79 -3.28 7.42
CA ILE A 10 2.19 -3.45 6.02
C ILE A 10 1.20 -4.35 5.28
N ASN A 11 0.76 -5.46 5.89
CA ASN A 11 -0.22 -6.34 5.27
C ASN A 11 -1.57 -5.64 5.05
N GLU A 12 -2.05 -4.86 6.03
CA GLU A 12 -3.28 -4.08 5.91
C GLU A 12 -3.16 -3.02 4.79
N ALA A 13 -2.04 -2.31 4.73
CA ALA A 13 -1.76 -1.34 3.67
C ALA A 13 -1.69 -2.03 2.29
N GLU A 14 -1.00 -3.18 2.20
CA GLU A 14 -0.84 -3.94 0.95
C GLU A 14 -2.20 -4.38 0.39
N VAL A 15 -3.09 -4.89 1.25
CA VAL A 15 -4.45 -5.27 0.86
C VAL A 15 -5.22 -4.08 0.32
N ASN A 16 -5.18 -2.93 1.02
CA ASN A 16 -5.92 -1.76 0.57
C ASN A 16 -5.39 -1.17 -0.75
N VAL A 17 -4.06 -1.15 -0.94
CA VAL A 17 -3.42 -0.73 -2.19
C VAL A 17 -3.81 -1.65 -3.36
N ARG A 18 -3.87 -2.98 -3.14
CA ARG A 18 -4.32 -3.92 -4.17
C ARG A 18 -5.79 -3.68 -4.57
N ILE A 19 -6.66 -3.41 -3.59
CA ILE A 19 -8.07 -3.06 -3.85
C ILE A 19 -8.15 -1.77 -4.67
N ALA A 20 -7.32 -0.77 -4.32
CA ALA A 20 -7.26 0.49 -5.05
C ALA A 20 -6.83 0.33 -6.51
N ILE A 21 -5.78 -0.46 -6.78
CA ILE A 21 -5.32 -0.78 -8.13
C ILE A 21 -6.45 -1.38 -8.97
N VAL A 22 -7.17 -2.36 -8.42
CA VAL A 22 -8.30 -2.99 -9.12
C VAL A 22 -9.41 -1.97 -9.37
N THR A 23 -9.72 -1.12 -8.40
CA THR A 23 -10.75 -0.08 -8.52
C THR A 23 -10.43 0.89 -9.67
N PHE A 24 -9.20 1.38 -9.74
CA PHE A 24 -8.79 2.28 -10.82
C PHE A 24 -8.70 1.58 -12.16
N SER A 25 -8.25 0.32 -12.19
CA SER A 25 -8.24 -0.49 -13.42
C SER A 25 -9.66 -0.70 -13.97
N MET A 26 -10.67 -0.89 -13.11
CA MET A 26 -12.06 -0.99 -13.53
C MET A 26 -12.56 0.33 -14.13
N ARG A 27 -12.34 1.46 -13.43
CA ARG A 27 -12.74 2.80 -13.88
C ARG A 27 -12.07 3.24 -15.17
N ALA A 28 -10.81 2.82 -15.40
CA ALA A 28 -10.12 3.06 -16.66
C ALA A 28 -10.86 2.48 -17.87
N ASN A 29 -11.65 1.41 -17.67
CA ASN A 29 -12.47 0.79 -18.72
C ASN A 29 -13.89 1.39 -18.83
N GLU A 30 -14.31 2.21 -17.87
CA GLU A 30 -15.66 2.80 -17.86
C GLU A 30 -15.78 4.04 -18.77
N SER A 31 -14.71 4.82 -18.92
CA SER A 31 -14.70 6.04 -19.74
C SER A 31 -13.36 6.27 -20.45
N PRO A 32 -13.35 6.44 -21.79
CA PRO A 32 -12.14 6.75 -22.54
C PRO A 32 -11.49 8.07 -22.14
N TYR A 33 -12.29 9.06 -21.73
CA TYR A 33 -11.83 10.43 -21.50
C TYR A 33 -10.99 10.59 -20.22
N THR A 34 -11.21 9.74 -19.21
CA THR A 34 -10.47 9.71 -17.93
C THR A 34 -9.62 8.45 -17.78
N SER A 35 -9.64 7.56 -18.79
CA SER A 35 -8.91 6.28 -18.78
C SER A 35 -7.42 6.45 -18.47
N PHE A 36 -6.78 7.45 -19.07
CA PHE A 36 -5.36 7.72 -18.90
C PHE A 36 -5.00 8.09 -17.46
N GLU A 37 -5.82 8.93 -16.80
CA GLU A 37 -5.61 9.36 -15.41
C GLU A 37 -5.72 8.16 -14.48
N PHE A 38 -6.72 7.30 -14.66
CA PHE A 38 -6.89 6.10 -13.87
C PHE A 38 -5.77 5.06 -14.09
N ILE A 39 -5.27 4.92 -15.32
CA ILE A 39 -4.10 4.07 -15.61
C ILE A 39 -2.86 4.62 -14.91
N GLN A 40 -2.63 5.94 -14.96
CA GLN A 40 -1.51 6.57 -14.27
C GLN A 40 -1.57 6.34 -12.75
N GLU A 41 -2.74 6.53 -12.13
CA GLU A 41 -2.91 6.27 -10.70
C GLU A 41 -2.71 4.78 -10.36
N SER A 42 -3.21 3.88 -11.19
CA SER A 42 -2.96 2.44 -11.02
C SER A 42 -1.47 2.09 -11.09
N LEU A 43 -0.69 2.74 -11.97
CA LEU A 43 0.76 2.53 -12.06
C LEU A 43 1.49 3.07 -10.83
N LYS A 44 1.13 4.26 -10.34
CA LYS A 44 1.70 4.81 -9.09
C LYS A 44 1.45 3.87 -7.90
N LEU A 45 0.26 3.30 -7.82
CA LEU A 45 -0.07 2.35 -6.75
C LEU A 45 0.68 1.01 -6.87
N GLN A 46 1.03 0.58 -8.09
CA GLN A 46 1.93 -0.56 -8.28
C GLN A 46 3.33 -0.27 -7.73
N ASP A 47 3.85 0.94 -7.94
CA ASP A 47 5.14 1.35 -7.35
C ASP A 47 5.09 1.33 -5.82
N VAL A 48 4.00 1.85 -5.23
CA VAL A 48 3.74 1.76 -3.78
C VAL A 48 3.71 0.32 -3.30
N LEU A 49 3.05 -0.58 -4.03
CA LEU A 49 2.99 -2.01 -3.70
C LEU A 49 4.38 -2.67 -3.72
N ASN A 50 5.21 -2.29 -4.69
CA ASN A 50 6.60 -2.76 -4.78
C ASN A 50 7.42 -2.31 -3.56
N ASP A 51 7.24 -1.07 -3.12
CA ASP A 51 7.94 -0.55 -1.94
C ASP A 51 7.49 -1.23 -0.64
N LEU A 52 6.18 -1.46 -0.47
CA LEU A 52 5.67 -2.28 0.64
C LEU A 52 6.25 -3.70 0.63
N THR A 53 6.39 -4.29 -0.56
CA THR A 53 6.97 -5.63 -0.72
C THR A 53 8.44 -5.68 -0.32
N LYS A 54 9.23 -4.65 -0.66
CA LYS A 54 10.64 -4.54 -0.23
C LYS A 54 10.75 -4.45 1.30
N ILE A 55 9.97 -3.57 1.92
CA ILE A 55 9.97 -3.41 3.39
C ILE A 55 9.56 -4.72 4.07
N LYS A 56 8.53 -5.40 3.54
CA LYS A 56 8.10 -6.72 4.05
C LYS A 56 9.20 -7.77 3.92
N ALA A 57 9.96 -7.75 2.83
CA ALA A 57 11.08 -8.68 2.61
C ALA A 57 12.20 -8.44 3.62
N GLU A 58 12.54 -7.19 3.92
CA GLU A 58 13.53 -6.80 4.93
C GLU A 58 13.13 -7.29 6.33
N LEU A 59 11.84 -7.24 6.66
CA LEU A 59 11.31 -7.67 7.96
C LEU A 59 11.15 -9.19 8.09
N LYS A 60 11.10 -9.94 6.98
CA LYS A 60 10.84 -11.39 6.97
C LYS A 60 11.97 -12.21 7.63
N GLY A 61 13.17 -11.65 7.73
CA GLY A 61 14.31 -12.26 8.41
C GLY A 61 14.46 -11.89 9.89
N MET A 62 13.61 -10.99 10.41
CA MET A 62 13.69 -10.51 11.79
C MET A 62 12.83 -11.36 12.74
N ASP A 63 13.19 -11.36 14.02
CA ASP A 63 12.37 -11.98 15.07
C ASP A 63 11.04 -11.21 15.21
N PRO A 64 9.87 -11.87 15.07
CA PRO A 64 8.56 -11.24 15.20
C PRO A 64 8.31 -10.52 16.53
N GLU A 65 8.95 -10.97 17.61
CA GLU A 65 8.82 -10.36 18.94
C GLU A 65 9.90 -9.31 19.23
N ALA A 66 10.88 -9.13 18.36
CA ALA A 66 11.87 -8.09 18.51
C ALA A 66 11.21 -6.70 18.43
N ASP A 67 11.66 -5.81 19.30
CA ASP A 67 11.34 -4.41 19.22
C ASP A 67 12.21 -3.75 18.15
N ILE A 68 11.56 -3.04 17.24
CA ILE A 68 12.19 -2.24 16.21
C ILE A 68 11.82 -0.78 16.37
N GLU A 69 12.80 0.07 16.09
CA GLU A 69 12.59 1.50 15.93
C GLU A 69 12.13 1.76 14.49
N VAL A 70 10.95 2.35 14.37
CA VAL A 70 10.31 2.62 13.09
C VAL A 70 10.08 4.12 13.03
N SER A 71 10.46 4.74 11.91
CA SER A 71 10.24 6.18 11.75
C SER A 71 8.74 6.50 11.81
N GLU A 72 8.39 7.61 12.46
CA GLU A 72 7.01 8.09 12.49
C GLU A 72 6.45 8.33 11.09
N ASN A 73 7.31 8.75 10.15
CA ASN A 73 6.96 8.94 8.75
C ASN A 73 6.49 7.65 8.08
N LEU A 74 7.16 6.52 8.33
CA LEU A 74 6.76 5.22 7.79
C LEU A 74 5.40 4.78 8.38
N ILE A 75 5.21 4.93 9.69
CA ILE A 75 3.94 4.60 10.34
C ILE A 75 2.80 5.47 9.79
N LYS A 76 3.05 6.77 9.61
CA LYS A 76 2.09 7.71 9.03
C LYS A 76 1.72 7.31 7.61
N TRP A 77 2.71 7.05 6.76
CA TRP A 77 2.49 6.62 5.39
C TRP A 77 1.68 5.32 5.31
N LEU A 78 2.00 4.32 6.12
CA LEU A 78 1.23 3.06 6.19
C LEU A 78 -0.23 3.33 6.59
N LYS A 79 -0.47 4.21 7.57
CA LYS A 79 -1.84 4.60 7.96
C LYS A 79 -2.58 5.35 6.86
N GLU A 80 -1.91 6.21 6.10
CA GLU A 80 -2.50 6.88 4.95
C GLU A 80 -2.92 5.85 3.88
N LEU A 81 -2.06 4.87 3.61
CA LEU A 81 -2.37 3.78 2.68
C LEU A 81 -3.52 2.90 3.16
N ILE A 82 -3.62 2.58 4.45
CA ILE A 82 -4.74 1.82 5.03
C ILE A 82 -6.06 2.59 4.89
N ASN A 83 -6.03 3.91 5.07
CA ASN A 83 -7.23 4.76 5.02
C ASN A 83 -7.52 5.30 3.61
N PHE A 84 -6.73 4.93 2.60
CA PHE A 84 -6.91 5.40 1.23
C PHE A 84 -8.22 4.87 0.65
N LYS A 85 -9.13 5.78 0.28
CA LYS A 85 -10.46 5.43 -0.23
C LYS A 85 -10.51 5.54 -1.75
N ALA A 86 -9.97 4.54 -2.42
CA ALA A 86 -9.97 4.48 -3.90
C ALA A 86 -11.37 4.55 -4.52
N HIS A 87 -12.40 4.04 -3.84
CA HIS A 87 -13.78 4.09 -4.33
C HIS A 87 -14.38 5.50 -4.37
N LEU A 88 -13.74 6.50 -3.77
CA LEU A 88 -14.20 7.90 -3.81
C LEU A 88 -13.68 8.67 -5.03
N PHE A 89 -12.74 8.11 -5.79
CA PHE A 89 -12.11 8.71 -6.97
C PHE A 89 -12.50 7.95 -8.21
#